data_AF-A0A7J6FEC6-F1
#
_entry.id   AF-A0A7J6FEC6-F1
#
_cell.length_a   1.000
_cell.length_b   1.000
_cell.length_c   1.000
_cell.angle_alpha   90.00
_cell.angle_beta   90.00
_cell.angle_gamma   90.00
#
_symmetry.space_group_name_H-M   'P 1'
#
loop_
_entity.id
_entity.type
_entity.pdbx_description
1 polymer ?
#
loop_
_entity_poly.entity_id
_entity_poly.type
_entity_poly.pdbx_seq_one_letter_code
_entity_poly.pdbx_strand_id
1 'polypeptide(L)'
;MSGGDHIHSGTVVGKLEGEREITLGFVDLLRDDFIEKDRSCGIYFTQDWVSLPGVLPVASGGIHVWHMPALTEIFGDDSVLQFGGGTLGHPWGNAPGAVANRDRFPKCLSGYSSILAFATAPVGSLN
;
A
#
# COMPACT_ATOMS: atom_id res chain seq x y z
N MET A 1 -0.34 3.56 18.36
CA MET A 1 -0.07 4.29 19.62
C MET A 1 -0.26 5.80 19.53
N SER A 2 0.54 6.57 18.77
CA SER A 2 0.37 8.04 18.68
C SER A 2 -0.97 8.49 18.06
N GLY A 3 -1.67 7.57 17.40
CA GLY A 3 -2.88 7.84 16.62
C GLY A 3 -2.54 8.27 15.20
N GLY A 4 -3.06 7.52 14.22
CA GLY A 4 -2.91 7.81 12.80
C GLY A 4 -3.64 6.75 11.99
N ASP A 5 -4.37 7.17 10.98
CA ASP A 5 -5.22 6.25 10.22
C ASP A 5 -4.42 5.47 9.18
N HIS A 6 -3.42 6.11 8.54
CA HIS A 6 -2.54 5.48 7.55
C HIS A 6 -1.07 5.77 7.83
N ILE A 7 -0.16 4.85 7.46
CA ILE A 7 1.30 5.08 7.55
C ILE A 7 2.05 4.42 6.40
N HIS A 8 3.12 5.06 5.92
CA HIS A 8 3.98 4.48 4.89
C HIS A 8 4.70 3.24 5.42
N SER A 9 4.63 2.15 4.67
CA SER A 9 5.14 0.81 5.05
C SER A 9 6.12 0.21 4.03
N GLY A 10 6.58 1.02 3.07
CA GLY A 10 7.50 0.57 2.03
C GLY A 10 6.79 -0.04 0.82
N THR A 11 7.56 -0.57 -0.13
CA THR A 11 7.01 -1.14 -1.38
C THR A 11 7.59 -2.47 -1.77
N VAL A 12 8.73 -2.88 -1.19
CA VAL A 12 9.55 -4.06 -1.55
C VAL A 12 10.10 -4.02 -2.98
N VAL A 13 9.24 -3.78 -3.97
CA VAL A 13 9.53 -3.77 -5.40
C VAL A 13 9.76 -2.35 -5.97
N GLY A 14 9.63 -1.32 -5.15
CA GLY A 14 9.77 0.07 -5.57
C GLY A 14 11.22 0.58 -5.50
N LYS A 15 11.35 1.90 -5.44
CA LYS A 15 12.67 2.56 -5.46
C LYS A 15 13.43 2.43 -4.13
N LEU A 16 12.69 2.44 -3.02
CA LEU A 16 13.26 2.46 -1.67
C LEU A 16 13.45 1.04 -1.16
N GLU A 17 14.44 0.85 -0.31
CA GLU A 17 14.73 -0.43 0.33
C GLU A 17 13.53 -0.94 1.14
N GLY A 18 13.33 -2.25 1.07
CA GLY A 18 12.33 -2.96 1.86
C GLY A 18 12.43 -4.46 1.58
N GLU A 19 12.77 -5.24 2.59
CA GLU A 19 12.79 -6.70 2.48
C GLU A 19 11.38 -7.25 2.72
N ARG A 20 11.01 -8.30 1.99
CA ARG A 20 9.60 -8.74 1.88
C ARG A 20 9.08 -9.26 3.22
N GLU A 21 9.80 -10.16 3.85
CA GLU A 21 9.45 -10.82 5.11
C GLU A 21 9.33 -9.80 6.26
N ILE A 22 10.27 -8.85 6.34
CA ILE A 22 10.21 -7.76 7.32
C ILE A 22 9.02 -6.83 7.05
N THR A 23 8.72 -6.55 5.78
CA THR A 23 7.58 -5.71 5.41
C THR A 23 6.26 -6.35 5.79
N LEU A 24 6.12 -7.67 5.61
CA LEU A 24 4.92 -8.41 6.02
C LEU A 24 4.71 -8.32 7.53
N GLY A 25 5.75 -8.58 8.33
CA GLY A 25 5.65 -8.44 9.79
C GLY A 25 5.26 -7.01 10.22
N PHE A 26 5.77 -5.99 9.54
CA PHE A 26 5.36 -4.61 9.81
C PHE A 26 3.91 -4.33 9.45
N VAL A 27 3.40 -4.90 8.35
CA VAL A 27 1.99 -4.79 7.95
C VAL A 27 1.07 -5.46 8.95
N ASP A 28 1.42 -6.66 9.44
CA ASP A 28 0.64 -7.38 10.44
C ASP A 28 0.55 -6.57 11.74
N LEU A 29 1.68 -6.00 12.20
CA LEU A 29 1.71 -5.12 13.38
C LEU A 29 0.82 -3.88 13.26
N LEU A 30 0.56 -3.40 12.05
CA LEU A 30 -0.31 -2.24 11.81
C LEU A 30 -1.79 -2.60 11.79
N ARG A 31 -2.15 -3.79 11.31
CA ARG A 31 -3.55 -4.14 11.00
C ARG A 31 -4.18 -5.08 12.00
N ASP A 32 -3.44 -6.09 12.42
CA ASP A 32 -3.99 -7.20 13.18
C ASP A 32 -4.05 -6.84 14.65
N ASP A 33 -5.07 -7.35 15.36
CA ASP A 33 -5.23 -7.08 16.79
C ASP A 33 -4.23 -7.87 17.64
N PHE A 34 -3.79 -9.03 17.13
CA PHE A 34 -2.89 -9.93 17.83
C PHE A 34 -1.88 -10.54 16.86
N ILE A 35 -0.59 -10.34 17.14
CA ILE A 35 0.52 -10.79 16.30
C ILE A 35 1.42 -11.69 17.13
N GLU A 36 1.60 -12.94 16.70
CA GLU A 36 2.52 -13.86 17.35
C GLU A 36 3.98 -13.52 17.04
N LYS A 37 4.88 -13.90 17.96
CA LYS A 37 6.30 -13.81 17.74
C LYS A 37 6.73 -14.67 16.54
N ASP A 38 7.15 -13.99 15.47
CA ASP A 38 7.81 -14.60 14.33
C ASP A 38 9.12 -13.86 13.97
N ARG A 39 10.26 -14.53 14.18
CA ARG A 39 11.58 -13.95 13.90
C ARG A 39 11.90 -13.87 12.41
N SER A 40 11.29 -14.70 11.55
CA SER A 40 11.49 -14.56 10.10
C SER A 40 10.96 -13.22 9.59
N CYS A 41 9.86 -12.73 10.18
CA CYS A 41 9.24 -11.45 9.84
C CYS A 41 9.70 -10.30 10.75
N GLY A 42 10.79 -10.47 11.52
CA GLY A 42 11.32 -9.43 12.40
C GLY A 42 10.51 -9.16 13.68
N ILE A 43 9.55 -10.02 14.02
CA ILE A 43 8.71 -9.91 15.22
C ILE A 43 9.36 -10.66 16.37
N TYR A 44 9.94 -9.90 17.31
CA TYR A 44 10.69 -10.47 18.44
C TYR A 44 9.81 -10.86 19.64
N PHE A 45 8.64 -10.23 19.76
CA PHE A 45 7.70 -10.40 20.84
C PHE A 45 6.28 -10.51 20.28
N THR A 46 5.45 -11.34 20.93
CA THR A 46 4.01 -11.34 20.67
C THR A 46 3.44 -9.99 21.09
N GLN A 47 2.58 -9.42 20.25
CA GLN A 47 1.95 -8.12 20.46
C GLN A 47 0.43 -8.27 20.44
N ASP A 48 -0.22 -7.82 21.50
CA ASP A 48 -1.67 -7.71 21.63
C ASP A 48 -2.03 -6.23 21.67
N TRP A 49 -2.90 -5.77 20.78
CA TRP A 49 -3.35 -4.39 20.68
C TRP A 49 -4.67 -4.13 21.40
N VAL A 50 -5.33 -5.17 21.92
CA VAL A 50 -6.50 -5.08 22.79
C VAL A 50 -7.62 -4.23 22.16
N SER A 51 -7.94 -4.56 20.92
CA SER A 51 -8.95 -3.92 20.06
C SER A 51 -8.65 -2.46 19.70
N LEU A 52 -7.38 -2.04 19.73
CA LEU A 52 -6.98 -0.77 19.13
C LEU A 52 -7.25 -0.83 17.61
N PRO A 53 -7.83 0.22 17.00
CA PRO A 53 -8.03 0.23 15.56
C PRO A 53 -6.73 0.04 14.79
N GLY A 54 -6.77 -0.80 13.76
CA GLY A 54 -5.67 -0.97 12.82
C GLY A 54 -5.40 0.29 11.98
N VAL A 55 -4.21 0.33 11.39
CA VAL A 55 -3.69 1.41 10.54
C VAL A 55 -3.53 0.88 9.12
N LEU A 56 -4.01 1.61 8.11
CA LEU A 56 -3.84 1.20 6.73
C LEU A 56 -2.39 1.44 6.27
N PRO A 57 -1.64 0.39 5.87
CA PRO A 57 -0.31 0.55 5.28
C PRO A 57 -0.39 1.21 3.91
N VAL A 58 0.51 2.17 3.68
CA VAL A 58 0.65 2.89 2.42
C VAL A 58 1.90 2.42 1.70
N ALA A 59 1.71 1.75 0.57
CA ALA A 59 2.79 1.40 -0.35
C ALA A 59 3.03 2.55 -1.34
N SER A 60 4.17 3.21 -1.22
CA SER A 60 4.53 4.38 -2.02
C SER A 60 6.04 4.45 -2.27
N GLY A 61 6.42 4.92 -3.46
CA GLY A 61 7.81 5.19 -3.84
C GLY A 61 8.30 4.39 -5.05
N GLY A 62 8.32 5.01 -6.22
CA GLY A 62 8.88 4.40 -7.44
C GLY A 62 8.05 3.26 -8.04
N ILE A 63 6.75 3.20 -7.73
CA ILE A 63 5.84 2.16 -8.23
C ILE A 63 5.06 2.59 -9.48
N HIS A 64 4.73 1.62 -10.34
CA HIS A 64 3.93 1.77 -11.56
C HIS A 64 3.11 0.49 -11.83
N VAL A 65 2.26 0.50 -12.86
CA VAL A 65 1.27 -0.55 -13.18
C VAL A 65 1.80 -2.00 -13.16
N TRP A 66 3.07 -2.22 -13.50
CA TRP A 66 3.65 -3.57 -13.55
C TRP A 66 3.93 -4.16 -12.17
N HIS A 67 4.05 -3.32 -11.14
CA HIS A 67 4.18 -3.77 -9.75
C HIS A 67 2.84 -4.19 -9.15
N MET A 68 1.71 -3.93 -9.81
CA MET A 68 0.37 -4.18 -9.25
C MET A 68 0.19 -5.60 -8.70
N PRO A 69 0.54 -6.69 -9.42
CA PRO A 69 0.35 -8.04 -8.89
C PRO A 69 1.12 -8.29 -7.60
N ALA A 70 2.39 -7.86 -7.55
CA ALA A 70 3.23 -8.01 -6.36
C ALA A 70 2.71 -7.17 -5.20
N LEU A 71 2.29 -5.93 -5.45
CA LEU A 71 1.75 -5.06 -4.41
C LEU A 71 0.44 -5.61 -3.82
N THR A 72 -0.45 -6.15 -4.66
CA THR A 72 -1.70 -6.77 -4.19
C THR A 72 -1.46 -8.08 -3.44
N GLU A 73 -0.41 -8.82 -3.80
CA GLU A 73 -0.01 -10.02 -3.05
C GLU A 73 0.57 -9.68 -1.68
N ILE A 74 1.43 -8.65 -1.61
CA ILE A 74 2.13 -8.26 -0.38
C ILE A 74 1.18 -7.56 0.59
N PHE A 75 0.42 -6.57 0.09
CA PHE A 75 -0.36 -5.69 0.96
C PHE A 75 -1.83 -6.07 1.02
N GLY A 76 -2.39 -6.83 0.09
CA GLY A 76 -3.83 -7.14 0.10
C GLY A 76 -4.74 -5.89 0.08
N ASP A 77 -6.00 -6.10 0.45
CA ASP A 77 -7.11 -5.17 0.18
C ASP A 77 -7.16 -3.95 1.09
N ASP A 78 -6.65 -4.06 2.31
CA ASP A 78 -6.69 -3.01 3.32
C ASP A 78 -5.44 -2.13 3.25
N SER A 79 -5.08 -1.68 2.05
CA SER A 79 -3.88 -0.89 1.79
C SER A 79 -4.18 0.37 0.99
N VAL A 80 -3.19 1.26 0.93
CA VAL A 80 -3.19 2.40 0.00
C VAL A 80 -1.99 2.23 -0.94
N LEU A 81 -2.24 2.20 -2.25
CA LEU A 81 -1.18 2.15 -3.26
C LEU A 81 -1.04 3.53 -3.91
N GLN A 82 0.08 4.21 -3.67
CA GLN A 82 0.30 5.59 -4.13
C GLN A 82 1.22 5.66 -5.35
N PHE A 83 0.65 6.05 -6.49
CA PHE A 83 1.36 6.18 -7.76
C PHE A 83 1.64 7.65 -8.09
N GLY A 84 2.77 8.18 -7.62
CA GLY A 84 3.22 9.53 -7.98
C GLY A 84 3.72 9.60 -9.43
N GLY A 85 5.01 9.32 -9.64
CA GLY A 85 5.60 9.25 -10.99
C GLY A 85 4.94 8.22 -11.91
N GLY A 86 4.41 7.12 -11.34
CA GLY A 86 3.63 6.13 -12.08
C GLY A 86 2.29 6.63 -12.64
N THR A 87 1.79 7.78 -12.19
CA THR A 87 0.64 8.48 -12.78
C THR A 87 1.09 9.66 -13.64
N LEU A 88 1.89 10.56 -13.06
CA LEU A 88 2.28 11.82 -13.70
C LEU A 88 3.23 11.62 -14.90
N GLY A 89 3.95 10.51 -14.95
CA GLY A 89 4.82 10.14 -16.06
C GLY A 89 4.10 9.46 -17.23
N HIS A 90 2.77 9.31 -17.18
CA HIS A 90 2.03 8.65 -18.25
C HIS A 90 2.09 9.49 -19.54
N PRO A 91 2.40 8.89 -20.72
CA PRO A 91 2.61 9.64 -21.98
C PRO A 91 1.43 10.51 -22.42
N TRP A 92 0.23 10.20 -21.95
CA TRP A 92 -1.02 10.90 -22.27
C TRP A 92 -1.56 11.76 -21.12
N GLY A 93 -0.73 12.07 -20.13
CA GLY A 93 -1.08 12.94 -19.00
C GLY A 93 -1.73 12.22 -17.83
N ASN A 94 -2.11 13.01 -16.82
CA ASN A 94 -2.47 12.54 -15.48
C ASN A 94 -3.72 11.67 -15.47
N ALA A 95 -4.77 12.06 -16.18
CA ALA A 95 -6.03 11.33 -16.20
C ALA A 95 -5.88 9.92 -16.81
N PRO A 96 -5.25 9.75 -18.00
CA PRO A 96 -4.92 8.41 -18.50
C PRO A 96 -4.00 7.61 -17.58
N GLY A 97 -3.04 8.24 -16.90
CA GLY A 97 -2.19 7.56 -15.91
C GLY A 97 -2.99 7.02 -14.73
N ALA A 98 -3.94 7.80 -14.20
CA ALA A 98 -4.84 7.36 -13.14
C ALA A 98 -5.74 6.20 -13.59
N VAL A 99 -6.28 6.27 -14.81
CA VAL A 99 -7.08 5.19 -15.41
C VAL A 99 -6.26 3.93 -15.58
N ALA A 100 -5.03 4.02 -16.09
CA ALA A 100 -4.14 2.87 -16.25
C ALA A 100 -3.84 2.15 -14.93
N ASN A 101 -3.60 2.92 -13.85
CA ASN A 101 -3.41 2.36 -12.51
C ASN A 101 -4.68 1.67 -12.01
N ARG A 102 -5.86 2.27 -12.23
CA ARG A 102 -7.14 1.67 -11.85
C ARG A 102 -7.46 0.40 -12.64
N ASP A 103 -7.26 0.39 -13.96
CA ASP A 103 -7.61 -0.73 -14.83
C ASP A 103 -6.73 -1.95 -14.60
N ARG A 104 -5.47 -1.72 -14.21
CA ARG A 104 -4.54 -2.82 -13.92
C ARG A 104 -4.81 -3.49 -12.58
N PHE A 105 -5.57 -2.82 -11.71
CA PHE A 105 -5.96 -3.35 -10.41
C PHE A 105 -6.81 -4.63 -10.61
N PRO A 106 -6.44 -5.77 -10.00
CA PRO A 106 -7.15 -7.01 -10.21
C PRO A 106 -8.62 -6.87 -9.75
N LYS A 107 -9.56 -7.14 -10.68
CA LYS A 107 -11.01 -7.03 -10.44
C LYS A 107 -11.57 -8.05 -9.42
N CYS A 108 -10.75 -8.95 -8.89
CA CYS A 108 -11.18 -10.00 -7.97
C CYS A 108 -11.43 -9.50 -6.52
N LEU A 109 -11.16 -8.23 -6.24
CA LEU A 109 -11.35 -7.60 -4.93
C LEU A 109 -12.73 -6.92 -4.80
N SER A 110 -13.76 -7.49 -5.45
CA SER A 110 -15.07 -6.86 -5.63
C SER A 110 -15.97 -6.86 -4.39
N GLY A 111 -15.41 -6.97 -3.19
CA GLY A 111 -16.13 -6.94 -1.93
C GLY A 111 -15.42 -6.03 -0.96
N TYR A 112 -15.77 -4.74 -0.97
CA TYR A 112 -15.42 -3.77 0.08
C TYR A 112 -13.94 -3.33 0.22
N SER A 113 -13.11 -3.37 -0.83
CA SER A 113 -11.71 -2.92 -0.67
C SER A 113 -11.61 -1.38 -0.53
N SER A 114 -10.96 -0.95 0.56
CA SER A 114 -10.63 0.43 0.94
C SER A 114 -9.45 1.02 0.15
N ILE A 115 -9.01 0.37 -0.94
CA ILE A 115 -7.87 0.82 -1.76
C ILE A 115 -8.19 2.16 -2.44
N LEU A 116 -7.60 3.21 -1.88
CA LEU A 116 -7.64 4.56 -2.39
C LEU A 116 -6.38 4.81 -3.24
N ALA A 117 -6.45 4.55 -4.54
CA ALA A 117 -5.38 4.92 -5.46
C ALA A 117 -5.33 6.45 -5.62
N PHE A 118 -4.52 7.13 -4.80
CA PHE A 118 -4.25 8.55 -4.97
C PHE A 118 -3.31 8.77 -6.16
N ALA A 119 -3.87 9.19 -7.29
CA ALA A 119 -3.12 9.94 -8.28
C ALA A 119 -2.92 11.36 -7.74
N THR A 120 -1.69 11.74 -7.40
CA THR A 120 -1.38 13.13 -7.05
C THR A 120 -1.48 14.00 -8.31
N ALA A 121 -2.68 14.42 -8.69
CA ALA A 121 -2.86 15.49 -9.68
C ALA A 121 -2.93 16.84 -8.94
N PRO A 122 -2.16 17.86 -9.33
CA PRO A 122 -2.40 19.21 -8.82
C PRO A 122 -3.84 19.62 -9.18
N VAL A 123 -4.52 20.28 -8.25
CA VAL A 123 -5.94 20.70 -8.26
C VAL A 123 -6.32 21.64 -9.44
N GLY A 124 -5.46 21.81 -10.45
CA GLY A 124 -5.66 22.74 -11.56
C GLY A 124 -5.51 22.16 -12.97
N SER A 125 -5.50 20.83 -13.17
CA SER A 125 -5.27 20.21 -14.49
C SER A 125 -6.47 19.48 -15.10
N LEU A 126 -7.70 19.75 -14.63
CA LEU A 126 -8.95 19.25 -15.21
C LEU A 126 -9.63 20.29 -16.11
N ASN A 127 -8.86 20.94 -16.98
CA ASN A 127 -9.37 21.71 -18.13
C ASN A 127 -8.65 21.27 -19.40
#